data_AF-A0A368CAM9-F1
#
_entry.id   AF-A0A368CAM9-F1
#
_cell.length_a   1.000
_cell.length_b   1.000
_cell.length_c   1.000
_cell.angle_alpha   90.00
_cell.angle_beta   90.00
_cell.angle_gamma   90.00
#
_symmetry.space_group_name_H-M   'P 1'
#
loop_
_entity.id
_entity.type
_entity.pdbx_description
1 polymer ?
#
loop_
_entity_poly.entity_id
_entity_poly.type
_entity_poly.pdbx_seq_one_letter_code
_entity_poly.pdbx_strand_id
1 'polypeptide(L)' 'KCAKVVRNATEEGVQMHGGIGMTDEFDIGFFMKRAAVCRQAYGDYHFHADRFARLRGY' A
#
# COMPACT_ATOMS: atom_id res chain seq x y z
N LYS A 1 1.95 10.74 -2.52
CA LYS A 1 1.00 10.81 -1.36
C LYS A 1 0.06 9.60 -1.33
N CYS A 2 -0.66 9.27 -2.41
CA CYS A 2 -1.58 8.13 -2.45
C CYS A 2 -0.95 6.77 -2.12
N ALA A 3 0.23 6.45 -2.67
CA ALA A 3 0.93 5.19 -2.38
C ALA A 3 1.24 4.98 -0.88
N LYS A 4 1.52 6.08 -0.16
CA LYS A 4 1.75 6.05 1.30
C LYS A 4 0.44 5.82 2.06
N VAL A 5 -0.64 6.48 1.64
CA VAL A 5 -1.96 6.35 2.27
C VAL A 5 -2.51 4.93 2.12
N VAL A 6 -2.43 4.37 0.91
CA VAL A 6 -2.88 2.98 0.65
C VAL A 6 -2.16 2.00 1.56
N ARG A 7 -0.83 2.11 1.67
CA ARG A 7 -0.03 1.27 2.56
C ARG A 7 -0.51 1.35 4.01
N ASN A 8 -0.55 2.56 4.56
CA ASN A 8 -0.95 2.78 5.95
C ASN A 8 -2.37 2.27 6.22
N ALA A 9 -3.33 2.58 5.35
CA ALA A 9 -4.72 2.15 5.52
C ALA A 9 -4.86 0.62 5.50
N THR A 10 -4.12 -0.08 4.65
CA THR A 10 -4.16 -1.55 4.62
C THR A 10 -3.45 -2.19 5.81
N GLU A 11 -2.32 -1.63 6.26
CA GLU A 11 -1.56 -2.12 7.42
C GLU A 11 -2.36 -1.92 8.72
N GLU A 12 -2.88 -0.72 8.94
CA GLU A 12 -3.71 -0.38 10.10
C GLU A 12 -5.04 -1.14 10.08
N GLY A 13 -5.64 -1.29 8.89
CA GLY A 13 -6.88 -2.05 8.71
C GLY A 13 -6.73 -3.51 9.14
N VAL A 14 -5.67 -4.20 8.71
CA VAL A 14 -5.39 -5.58 9.15
C VAL A 14 -5.05 -5.61 10.64
N GLN A 15 -4.26 -4.65 11.14
CA GLN A 15 -3.89 -4.58 12.55
C GLN A 15 -5.12 -4.46 13.47
N MET A 16 -6.14 -3.69 13.08
CA MET A 16 -7.40 -3.56 13.85
C MET A 16 -8.20 -4.87 13.92
N HIS A 17 -8.08 -5.73 12.90
CA HIS A 17 -8.72 -7.05 12.88
C HIS A 17 -7.89 -8.12 13.64
N GLY A 18 -6.63 -7.82 14.00
CA GLY A 18 -5.73 -8.78 14.64
C GLY A 18 -5.43 -9.98 13.73
N GLY A 19 -5.24 -11.17 14.31
CA GLY A 19 -4.92 -12.38 13.55
C GLY A 19 -5.97 -12.78 12.52
N ILE A 20 -7.24 -12.40 12.74
CA ILE A 20 -8.35 -12.66 11.81
C ILE A 20 -8.29 -11.76 10.57
N GLY A 21 -7.58 -10.64 10.62
CA GLY A 21 -7.38 -9.76 9.46
C GLY A 21 -6.52 -10.36 8.35
N MET A 22 -5.81 -11.46 8.66
CA MET A 22 -4.98 -12.21 7.71
C MET A 22 -5.71 -13.42 7.10
N THR A 23 -6.93 -13.72 7.55
CA THR A 23 -7.76 -14.81 7.02
C THR A 23 -8.66 -14.30 5.88
N ASP A 24 -9.24 -15.21 5.10
CA ASP A 24 -10.19 -14.86 4.04
C ASP A 24 -11.63 -14.65 4.58
N GLU A 25 -11.80 -14.54 5.90
CA GLU A 25 -13.11 -14.33 6.56
C GLU A 25 -13.60 -12.87 6.40
N PHE A 26 -12.66 -11.93 6.21
CA PHE A 26 -12.96 -10.53 5.96
C PHE A 26 -12.21 -10.03 4.71
N ASP A 27 -12.86 -9.17 3.92
CA ASP A 27 -12.28 -8.60 2.69
C ASP A 27 -11.03 -7.74 2.93
N ILE A 28 -10.69 -7.42 4.19
CA ILE A 28 -9.51 -6.63 4.54
C ILE A 28 -8.21 -7.27 4.04
N GLY A 29 -8.10 -8.59 4.10
CA GLY A 29 -6.98 -9.34 3.54
C GLY A 29 -6.91 -9.21 2.01
N PHE A 30 -8.07 -9.15 1.34
CA PHE A 30 -8.15 -8.93 -0.11
C PHE A 30 -7.67 -7.53 -0.50
N PHE A 31 -8.02 -6.48 0.27
CA PHE A 31 -7.53 -5.13 0.02
C PHE A 31 -6.01 -5.01 0.21
N MET A 32 -5.43 -5.71 1.19
CA MET A 32 -3.98 -5.80 1.36
C MET A 32 -3.31 -6.47 0.15
N LYS A 33 -3.84 -7.61 -0.32
CA LYS A 33 -3.36 -8.31 -1.52
C LYS A 33 -3.41 -7.39 -2.76
N ARG A 34 -4.50 -6.64 -2.96
CA ARG A 34 -4.63 -5.67 -4.06
C ARG A 34 -3.64 -4.51 -3.95
N ALA A 35 -3.42 -3.98 -2.74
CA ALA A 35 -2.45 -2.91 -2.52
C ALA A 35 -1.02 -3.35 -2.88
N ALA A 36 -0.66 -4.62 -2.59
CA ALA A 36 0.62 -5.19 -2.98
C ALA A 36 0.79 -5.26 -4.51
N VAL A 37 -0.24 -5.73 -5.23
CA VAL A 37 -0.23 -5.78 -6.71
C VAL A 37 -0.11 -4.37 -7.30
N CYS A 38 -0.87 -3.40 -6.79
CA CYS A 38 -0.78 -2.01 -7.25
C CYS A 38 0.62 -1.42 -7.02
N ARG A 39 1.27 -1.74 -5.89
CA ARG A 39 2.65 -1.30 -5.61
C ARG A 39 3.62 -1.88 -6.64
N GLN A 40 3.48 -3.16 -6.98
CA GLN A 40 4.34 -3.82 -7.98
C GLN A 40 4.15 -3.22 -9.38
N ALA A 41 2.90 -2.95 -9.78
CA ALA A 41 2.56 -2.49 -11.12
C ALA A 41 2.89 -1.01 -11.36
N TYR A 42 2.66 -0.15 -10.36
CA TYR A 42 2.75 1.31 -10.52
C TYR A 42 3.90 1.95 -9.74
N GLY A 43 4.56 1.19 -8.87
CA GLY A 43 5.60 1.66 -7.98
C GLY A 43 5.08 2.10 -6.62
N ASP A 44 6.01 2.27 -5.68
CA ASP A 44 5.73 2.67 -4.31
C ASP A 44 5.93 4.18 -4.10
N TYR A 45 5.81 4.63 -2.85
CA TYR A 45 6.03 6.03 -2.50
C TYR A 45 7.44 6.51 -2.89
N HIS A 46 8.47 5.68 -2.69
CA HIS A 46 9.86 6.04 -2.96
C HIS A 46 10.10 6.15 -4.47
N PHE A 47 9.58 5.22 -5.25
CA PHE A 47 9.62 5.28 -6.71
C PHE A 47 9.03 6.59 -7.24
N HIS A 48 7.85 6.98 -6.75
CA HIS A 48 7.23 8.22 -7.18
C HIS A 48 7.94 9.47 -6.65
N ALA A 49 8.52 9.43 -5.46
CA ALA A 49 9.30 10.53 -4.89
C ALA A 49 10.61 10.76 -5.67
N ASP A 50 11.34 9.68 -5.97
CA ASP A 50 12.57 9.73 -6.78
C ASP A 50 12.29 10.20 -8.21
N ARG A 51 11.23 9.68 -8.85
CA ARG A 51 10.79 10.17 -10.16
C ARG A 51 10.47 11.66 -10.13
N PHE A 52 9.82 12.15 -9.08
CA PHE A 52 9.52 13.57 -8.92
C PHE A 52 10.80 14.39 -8.71
N ALA A 53 11.74 13.92 -7.90
CA ALA A 53 13.03 14.58 -7.67
C ALA A 53 13.81 14.74 -8.98
N ARG A 54 13.97 13.66 -9.75
CA ARG A 54 14.63 13.66 -11.06
C ARG A 54 13.98 14.64 -12.05
N LEU A 55 12.65 14.68 -12.11
CA LEU A 55 11.92 15.62 -12.97
C LEU A 55 12.12 17.09 -12.55
N ARG A 56 12.50 17.33 -11.30
CA ARG A 56 12.75 18.67 -10.75
C ARG A 56 14.24 19.04 -10.74
N GLY A 57 15.12 18.16 -11.22
CA GLY A 57 16.56 18.39 -11.28
C GLY A 57 17.28 18.33 -9.93
N TYR A 58 16.68 17.66 -8.94
CA TYR A 58 17.34 17.23 -7.71
C TYR A 58 17.99 15.86 -7.92
#